data_AF-A0A970ZRP5-F1
#
_entry.id   AF-A0A970ZRP5-F1
#
_cell.length_a   1.000
_cell.length_b   1.000
_cell.length_c   1.000
_cell.angle_alpha   90.00
_cell.angle_beta   90.00
_cell.angle_gamma   90.00
#
_symmetry.space_group_name_H-M   'P 1'
#
loop_
_entity.id
_entity.type
_entity.pdbx_description
1 polymer ?
#
loop_
_entity_poly.entity_id
_entity_poly.type
_entity_poly.pdbx_seq_one_letter_code
_entity_poly.pdbx_strand_id
1 'polypeptide(L)' 'RRYYNGSVRDLNNLVESFPSNLVARFGGFGSASFYEVERASDRLPPDLARQLRDS' A
#
# COMPACT_ATOMS: atom_id res chain seq x y z
N ARG A 1 -0.20 -3.36 -7.05
CA ARG A 1 0.21 -2.46 -5.95
C ARG A 1 -0.52 -1.11 -5.92
N ARG A 2 -0.47 -0.26 -6.98
CA ARG A 2 -0.99 1.12 -6.90
C ARG A 2 -2.48 1.20 -6.57
N TYR A 3 -3.32 0.44 -7.28
CA TYR A 3 -4.77 0.42 -7.03
C TYR A 3 -5.10 -0.06 -5.61
N TYR A 4 -4.57 -1.22 -5.21
CA TYR A 4 -4.74 -1.74 -3.85
C TYR A 4 -4.28 -0.75 -2.78
N ASN A 5 -3.07 -0.18 -2.90
CA ASN A 5 -2.55 0.79 -1.94
C ASN A 5 -3.37 2.08 -1.91
N GLY A 6 -3.98 2.48 -3.04
CA GLY A 6 -4.94 3.58 -3.07
C GLY A 6 -6.15 3.28 -2.20
N SER A 7 -6.80 2.13 -2.43
CA SER A 7 -7.97 1.72 -1.65
C SER A 7 -7.66 1.51 -0.16
N VAL A 8 -6.48 0.97 0.19
CA VAL A 8 -6.02 0.84 1.59
C VAL A 8 -5.86 2.21 2.24
N ARG A 9 -5.30 3.19 1.53
CA ARG A 9 -5.18 4.56 2.05
C ARG A 9 -6.55 5.16 2.33
N ASP A 10 -7.47 5.05 1.38
CA ASP A 10 -8.82 5.60 1.52
C ASP A 10 -9.58 4.94 2.68
N LEU A 11 -9.48 3.61 2.81
CA LEU A 11 -10.04 2.86 3.93
C LEU A 11 -9.47 3.34 5.27
N ASN A 12 -8.15 3.42 5.40
CA ASN A 12 -7.50 3.80 6.66
C ASN A 12 -7.87 5.23 7.06
N ASN A 13 -7.90 6.15 6.09
CA ASN A 13 -8.35 7.52 6.31
C ASN A 13 -9.79 7.56 6.88
N LEU A 14 -10.71 6.75 6.33
CA LEU A 14 -12.08 6.66 6.83
C LEU A 14 -12.17 6.03 8.23
N VAL A 15 -11.38 4.98 8.50
CA VAL A 15 -11.35 4.32 9.81
C VAL A 15 -10.85 5.29 10.91
N GLU A 16 -9.96 6.21 10.56
CA GLU A 16 -9.34 7.14 11.52
C GLU A 16 -10.07 8.48 11.63
N SER A 17 -10.82 8.89 10.61
CA SER A 17 -11.45 10.22 10.55
C SER A 17 -12.84 10.26 11.18
N PHE A 18 -13.14 11.35 11.89
CA PHE A 18 -14.50 11.66 12.34
C PHE A 18 -15.36 12.14 11.16
N PRO A 19 -16.65 11.75 11.05
CA PRO A 19 -17.39 10.85 11.95
C PRO A 19 -17.30 9.35 11.59
N SER A 20 -16.64 9.00 10.48
CA SER A 20 -16.58 7.64 9.94
C SER A 20 -15.99 6.61 10.92
N ASN A 21 -15.06 7.02 11.77
CA ASN A 21 -14.45 6.17 12.80
C ASN A 21 -15.45 5.59 13.81
N LEU A 22 -16.58 6.27 14.06
CA LEU A 22 -17.66 5.74 14.90
C LEU A 22 -18.34 4.54 14.23
N VAL A 23 -18.69 4.69 12.96
CA VAL A 23 -19.27 3.61 12.15
C VAL A 23 -18.27 2.48 12.00
N ALA A 24 -16.98 2.78 11.82
CA ALA A 24 -15.93 1.77 11.76
C ALA A 24 -15.88 0.92 13.04
N ARG A 25 -15.92 1.56 14.23
CA ARG A 25 -15.94 0.85 15.52
C ARG A 25 -17.20 0.00 15.72
N PHE A 26 -18.37 0.52 15.38
CA PHE A 26 -19.63 -0.24 15.50
C PHE A 26 -19.73 -1.39 14.48
N GLY A 27 -19.20 -1.19 13.27
CA GLY A 27 -19.20 -2.16 12.18
C GLY A 27 -18.02 -3.14 12.17
N GLY A 28 -17.07 -3.01 13.10
CA GLY A 28 -15.89 -3.87 13.17
C GLY A 28 -14.85 -3.64 12.07
N PHE A 29 -14.85 -2.47 11.43
CA PHE A 29 -13.87 -2.12 10.41
C PHE A 29 -12.58 -1.58 11.05
N GLY A 30 -11.43 -2.04 10.55
CA GLY A 30 -10.10 -1.61 11.00
C GLY A 30 -9.17 -1.27 9.83
N SER A 31 -8.02 -0.68 10.15
CA SER A 31 -7.01 -0.31 9.14
C SER A 31 -6.40 -1.55 8.48
N ALA A 32 -6.06 -1.42 7.20
CA ALA A 32 -5.39 -2.45 6.41
C ALA A 32 -3.92 -2.07 6.12
N SER A 33 -3.09 -3.08 5.88
CA SER A 33 -1.69 -2.91 5.50
C SER A 33 -1.54 -2.62 4.01
N PHE A 34 -0.55 -1.81 3.65
CA PHE A 34 -0.21 -1.61 2.24
C PHE A 34 0.41 -2.88 1.65
N TYR A 35 0.20 -3.10 0.36
CA TYR A 35 0.89 -4.15 -0.37
C TYR A 35 2.33 -3.74 -0.65
N GLU A 36 3.26 -4.54 -0.14
CA GLU A 36 4.69 -4.41 -0.38
C GLU A 36 5.15 -5.46 -1.40
N VAL A 37 5.96 -5.01 -2.38
CA VAL A 37 6.68 -5.94 -3.26
C VAL A 37 8.00 -6.26 -2.57
N GLU A 38 8.17 -7.49 -2.11
CA GLU A 38 9.35 -7.96 -1.36
C GLU A 38 10.65 -7.98 -2.20
N ARG A 39 10.58 -7.88 -3.54
CA ARG A 39 11.77 -7.92 -4.39
C ARG A 39 12.39 -6.53 -4.58
N ALA A 40 13.56 -6.32 -3.97
CA ALA A 40 14.44 -5.18 -4.23
C ALA A 40 14.83 -5.05 -5.71
N SER A 41 14.89 -6.17 -6.45
CA SER A 41 15.15 -6.21 -7.91
C SER A 41 14.10 -5.46 -8.73
N ASP A 42 12.88 -5.31 -8.22
CA ASP A 42 11.75 -4.70 -8.95
C ASP A 42 11.65 -3.19 -8.71
N ARG A 43 12.56 -2.63 -7.89
CA ARG A 43 12.71 -1.19 -7.65
C ARG A 43 13.88 -0.58 -8.43
N LEU A 44 14.72 -1.40 -9.06
CA LEU A 44 15.79 -0.89 -9.92
C LEU A 44 15.17 -0.30 -11.20
N PRO A 45 15.57 0.90 -11.62
CA PRO A 45 15.31 1.37 -12.98
C PRO A 45 15.78 0.31 -13.98
N PRO A 46 15.09 0.13 -15.13
CA PRO A 46 15.43 -0.89 -16.13
C PRO A 46 16.91 -0.86 -16.53
N ASP A 47 17.50 0.33 -16.59
CA ASP A 47 18.88 0.57 -17.00
C ASP A 47 19.90 0.03 -16.00
N LEU A 48 19.60 0.16 -14.70
CA LEU A 48 20.45 -0.30 -13.60
C LEU A 48 20.40 -1.82 -13.44
N ALA A 49 19.22 -2.42 -13.62
CA ALA A 49 19.07 -3.87 -13.64
C ALA A 49 19.82 -4.51 -14.83
N ARG A 50 19.95 -3.79 -15.95
CA ARG A 50 20.68 -4.26 -17.14
C ARG A 50 22.20 -4.22 -16.93
N GLN A 51 22.74 -3.12 -16.38
CA GLN A 51 24.17 -3.01 -16.10
C GLN A 51 24.71 -4.10 -15.16
N LEU A 52 23.94 -4.47 -14.14
CA LEU A 52 24.33 -5.51 -13.18
C LEU A 52 24.30 -6.93 -13.75
N ARG A 53 23.64 -7.15 -14.89
CA ARG A 53 23.57 -8.47 -15.56
C ARG A 53 24.74 -8.72 -16.52
N ASP A 54 25.29 -7.63 -17.06
CA ASP A 54 26.31 -7.65 -18.11
C ASP A 54 27.75 -7.47 -17.54
N SER A 55 27.89 -7.47 -16.21
CA SER A 55 29.14 -7.39 -15.45
C SER A 55 29.47 -8.75 -14.82
#